data_AF-R1GLU3-F1
#
_entry.id   AF-R1GLU3-F1
#
_cell.length_a   1.000
_cell.length_b   1.000
_cell.length_c   1.000
_cell.angle_alpha   90.00
_cell.angle_beta   90.00
_cell.angle_gamma   90.00
#
_symmetry.space_group_name_H-M   'P 1'
#
loop_
_entity.id
_entity.type
_entity.pdbx_description
1 polymer ?
#
loop_
_entity_poly.entity_id
_entity_poly.type
_entity_poly.pdbx_seq_one_letter_code
_entity_poly.pdbx_strand_id
1 'polypeptide(L)'
;MEQQQSKNEVMKLLTEHVERNIVKVGKKYYRQKTGIPQEREHAERFLQIMYEGNEDYGISIKKDKTLTNFTCRIGETEVPRLPSQTSFPYCGIRISTRDLNITKDFQLKDQRRVRDGLTVEFSKLPGQTFHRKTLK
;
A
#
# COMPACT_ATOMS: atom_id res chain seq x y z
N MET A 1 -3.72 33.12 2.17
CA MET A 1 -3.36 32.85 3.59
C MET A 1 -4.15 31.64 4.12
N GLU A 2 -4.31 30.55 3.34
CA GLU A 2 -5.41 29.59 3.60
C GLU A 2 -5.02 28.10 3.77
N GLN A 3 -3.75 27.69 3.82
CA GLN A 3 -3.39 26.25 3.86
C GLN A 3 -2.76 25.73 5.17
N GLN A 4 -2.62 26.56 6.21
CA GLN A 4 -2.02 26.13 7.49
C GLN A 4 -2.88 25.10 8.27
N GLN A 5 -4.18 25.03 7.97
CA GLN A 5 -5.15 24.23 8.72
C GLN A 5 -5.00 22.73 8.46
N SER A 6 -4.85 22.33 7.18
CA SER A 6 -4.72 20.93 6.76
C SER A 6 -3.47 20.25 7.35
N LYS A 7 -2.30 20.90 7.30
CA LYS A 7 -1.04 20.36 7.84
C LYS A 7 -1.14 20.04 9.32
N ASN A 8 -1.63 21.00 10.10
CA ASN A 8 -1.75 20.84 11.54
C ASN A 8 -2.77 19.75 11.87
N GLU A 9 -3.82 19.60 11.08
CA GLU A 9 -4.81 18.54 11.26
C GLU A 9 -4.26 17.15 10.99
N VAL A 10 -3.54 16.94 9.88
CA VAL A 10 -2.93 15.64 9.54
C VAL A 10 -1.85 15.26 10.55
N MET A 11 -0.97 16.20 10.90
CA MET A 11 0.08 15.95 11.89
C MET A 11 -0.49 15.75 13.29
N LYS A 12 -1.53 16.49 13.67
CA LYS A 12 -2.24 16.27 14.94
C LYS A 12 -2.91 14.89 14.96
N LEU A 13 -3.52 14.46 13.86
CA LEU A 13 -4.08 13.12 13.72
C LEU A 13 -2.99 12.05 13.88
N LEU A 14 -1.87 12.17 13.16
CA LEU A 14 -0.77 11.22 13.26
C LEU A 14 -0.16 11.19 14.67
N THR A 15 0.07 12.35 15.28
CA THR A 15 0.63 12.45 16.64
C THR A 15 -0.34 11.89 17.67
N GLU A 16 -1.61 12.30 17.66
CA GLU A 16 -2.65 11.73 18.54
C GLU A 16 -2.70 10.22 18.39
N HIS A 17 -2.63 9.75 17.15
CA HIS A 17 -2.83 8.34 16.86
C HIS A 17 -1.60 7.46 17.15
N VAL A 18 -0.39 7.98 16.96
CA VAL A 18 0.85 7.26 17.28
C VAL A 18 1.17 7.35 18.78
N GLU A 19 0.86 8.47 19.44
CA GLU A 19 1.26 8.69 20.84
C GLU A 19 0.19 8.29 21.86
N ARG A 20 -1.10 8.33 21.50
CA ARG A 20 -2.23 8.04 22.41
C ARG A 20 -3.05 6.83 22.00
N ASN A 21 -2.45 5.88 21.27
CA ASN A 21 -3.15 4.63 21.00
C ASN A 21 -3.28 3.78 22.27
N ILE A 22 -4.47 3.76 22.87
CA ILE A 22 -4.81 2.95 24.04
C ILE A 22 -5.70 1.79 23.59
N VAL A 23 -5.19 0.57 23.71
CA VAL A 23 -5.93 -0.67 23.44
C VAL A 23 -6.44 -1.29 24.72
N LYS A 24 -7.69 -1.74 24.70
CA LYS A 24 -8.33 -2.45 25.82
C LYS A 24 -8.20 -3.96 25.64
N VAL A 25 -7.61 -4.63 26.62
CA VAL A 25 -7.50 -6.10 26.66
C VAL A 25 -8.13 -6.59 27.97
N GLY A 26 -9.31 -7.21 27.86
CA GLY A 26 -10.13 -7.60 29.01
C GLY A 26 -10.62 -6.38 29.81
N LYS A 27 -10.21 -6.28 31.08
CA LYS A 27 -10.55 -5.16 31.99
C LYS A 27 -9.45 -4.09 32.11
N LYS A 28 -8.34 -4.24 31.37
CA LYS A 28 -7.17 -3.36 31.48
C LYS A 28 -6.96 -2.57 30.19
N TYR A 29 -6.40 -1.38 30.32
CA TYR A 29 -6.06 -0.47 29.23
C TYR A 29 -4.54 -0.41 29.07
N TYR A 30 -4.04 -0.47 27.83
CA TYR A 30 -2.61 -0.51 27.51
C TYR A 30 -2.29 0.51 26.43
N ARG A 31 -1.17 1.24 26.57
CA ARG A 31 -0.69 2.12 25.50
C ARG A 31 0.18 1.34 24.52
N GLN A 32 -0.18 1.34 23.25
CA GLN A 32 0.68 0.78 22.21
C GLN A 32 1.91 1.69 22.05
N LYS A 33 3.11 1.14 22.28
CA LYS A 33 4.38 1.86 22.13
C LYS A 33 5.06 1.60 20.78
N THR A 34 4.68 0.53 20.10
CA THR A 34 5.35 0.05 18.88
C THR A 34 4.30 -0.44 17.87
N GLY A 35 4.43 -0.01 16.62
CA GLY A 35 3.55 -0.39 15.51
C GLY A 35 2.46 0.63 15.19
N ILE A 36 1.85 0.49 14.00
CA ILE A 36 0.74 1.34 13.54
C ILE A 36 -0.56 0.81 14.16
N PRO A 37 -1.47 1.68 14.61
CA PRO A 37 -2.75 1.25 15.14
C PRO A 37 -3.59 0.50 14.10
N GLN A 38 -4.33 -0.51 14.54
CA GLN A 38 -5.11 -1.39 13.67
C GLN A 38 -6.59 -0.99 13.58
N GLU A 39 -6.97 0.14 14.19
CA GLU A 39 -8.36 0.58 14.24
C GLU A 39 -8.83 1.13 12.90
N ARG A 40 -10.00 0.67 12.46
CA ARG A 40 -10.60 1.02 11.17
C ARG A 40 -10.75 2.54 10.98
N GLU A 41 -11.22 3.23 12.01
CA GLU A 41 -11.52 4.67 11.97
C GLU A 41 -10.32 5.51 11.55
N HIS A 42 -9.12 5.08 11.90
CA HIS A 42 -7.91 5.80 11.57
C HIS A 42 -7.39 5.48 10.18
N ALA A 43 -7.56 4.24 9.73
CA ALA A 43 -7.34 3.88 8.33
C ALA A 43 -8.30 4.66 7.41
N GLU A 44 -9.55 4.86 7.84
CA GLU A 44 -10.54 5.68 7.12
C GLU A 44 -10.14 7.16 7.06
N ARG A 45 -9.76 7.76 8.20
CA ARG A 45 -9.28 9.14 8.24
C ARG A 45 -8.03 9.35 7.39
N PHE A 46 -7.06 8.43 7.49
CA PHE A 46 -5.87 8.45 6.65
C PHE A 46 -6.25 8.39 5.16
N LEU A 47 -7.16 7.51 4.80
CA LEU A 47 -7.58 7.37 3.41
C LEU A 47 -8.30 8.61 2.88
N GLN A 48 -9.13 9.25 3.71
CA GLN A 48 -9.78 10.54 3.39
C GLN A 48 -8.74 11.61 3.03
N ILE A 49 -7.74 11.80 3.89
CA ILE A 49 -6.64 12.76 3.66
C ILE A 49 -5.90 12.43 2.35
N MET A 50 -5.59 11.15 2.12
CA MET A 50 -4.87 10.75 0.92
C MET A 50 -5.70 10.92 -0.37
N TYR A 51 -7.04 10.79 -0.29
CA TYR A 51 -7.97 11.02 -1.41
C TYR A 51 -8.12 12.49 -1.76
N GLU A 52 -8.09 13.37 -0.76
CA GLU A 52 -8.05 14.83 -0.94
C GLU A 52 -6.70 15.26 -1.53
N GLY A 53 -5.64 14.53 -1.20
CA GLY A 53 -4.29 14.84 -1.63
C GLY A 53 -3.70 15.99 -0.81
N ASN A 54 -2.42 16.26 -1.03
CA ASN A 54 -1.74 17.35 -0.37
C ASN A 54 -0.66 17.94 -1.29
N GLU A 55 -0.91 19.13 -1.80
CA GLU A 55 -0.01 19.81 -2.74
C GLU A 55 1.34 20.19 -2.11
N ASP A 56 1.35 20.58 -0.83
CA ASP A 56 2.58 20.95 -0.10
C ASP A 56 3.58 19.79 -0.03
N TYR A 57 3.10 18.55 0.01
CA TYR A 57 3.91 17.34 0.02
C TYR A 57 3.96 16.64 -1.34
N GLY A 58 3.32 17.19 -2.38
CA GLY A 58 3.21 16.56 -3.70
C GLY A 58 2.46 15.21 -3.67
N ILE A 59 1.56 15.02 -2.72
CA ILE A 59 0.82 13.77 -2.54
C ILE A 59 -0.43 13.80 -3.42
N SER A 60 -0.46 12.92 -4.40
CA SER A 60 -1.65 12.63 -5.21
C SER A 60 -1.73 11.14 -5.44
N ILE A 61 -2.84 10.52 -5.05
CA ILE A 61 -3.07 9.09 -5.26
C ILE A 61 -4.04 8.83 -6.40
N LYS A 62 -3.84 7.69 -7.06
CA LYS A 62 -4.78 7.14 -8.02
C LYS A 62 -5.88 6.38 -7.28
N LYS A 63 -7.11 6.92 -7.28
CA LYS A 63 -8.27 6.36 -6.55
C LYS A 63 -8.61 4.94 -7.00
N ASP A 64 -8.45 4.64 -8.29
CA ASP A 64 -8.62 3.32 -8.90
C ASP A 64 -7.61 2.27 -8.41
N LYS A 65 -6.48 2.72 -7.85
CA LYS A 65 -5.45 1.84 -7.29
C LYS A 65 -5.60 1.64 -5.78
N THR A 66 -6.53 2.33 -5.14
CA THR A 66 -6.81 2.11 -3.72
C THR A 66 -7.65 0.86 -3.55
N LEU A 67 -7.21 -0.02 -2.65
CA LEU A 67 -7.93 -1.23 -2.26
C LEU A 67 -7.98 -1.32 -0.74
N THR A 68 -9.12 -1.72 -0.19
CA THR A 68 -9.30 -1.94 1.26
C THR A 68 -9.74 -3.36 1.56
N ASN A 69 -9.50 -3.85 2.78
CA ASN A 69 -10.06 -5.12 3.28
C ASN A 69 -11.37 -4.93 4.07
N PHE A 70 -11.77 -3.68 4.33
CA PHE A 70 -13.00 -3.29 5.00
C PHE A 70 -13.85 -2.38 4.11
N THR A 71 -15.14 -2.28 4.42
CA THR A 71 -16.05 -1.35 3.75
C THR A 71 -15.70 0.08 4.16
N CYS A 72 -15.36 0.90 3.17
CA CYS A 72 -14.96 2.29 3.36
C CYS A 72 -15.60 3.15 2.27
N ARG A 73 -16.15 4.30 2.68
CA ARG A 73 -16.71 5.29 1.76
C ARG A 73 -16.04 6.64 2.04
N ILE A 74 -15.50 7.25 0.99
CA ILE A 74 -14.79 8.52 1.03
C ILE A 74 -15.58 9.51 0.17
N GLY A 75 -16.25 10.47 0.81
CA GLY A 75 -17.27 11.29 0.15
C GLY A 75 -18.39 10.42 -0.45
N GLU A 76 -18.70 10.58 -1.73
CA GLU A 76 -19.70 9.75 -2.43
C GLU A 76 -19.11 8.45 -3.02
N THR A 77 -17.79 8.27 -2.98
CA THR A 77 -17.11 7.13 -3.61
C THR A 77 -16.96 5.96 -2.63
N GLU A 78 -17.48 4.80 -3.00
CA GLU A 78 -17.16 3.55 -2.30
C GLU A 78 -15.80 3.03 -2.77
N VAL A 79 -14.92 2.75 -1.81
CA VAL A 79 -13.57 2.28 -2.12
C VAL A 79 -13.63 0.78 -2.44
N PRO A 80 -13.00 0.32 -3.54
CA PRO A 80 -13.04 -1.10 -3.89
C PRO A 80 -12.50 -1.98 -2.77
N ARG A 81 -13.36 -2.87 -2.28
CA ARG A 81 -13.02 -3.82 -1.23
C ARG A 81 -12.53 -5.13 -1.84
N LEU A 82 -11.37 -5.57 -1.38
CA LEU A 82 -10.88 -6.91 -1.66
C LEU A 82 -11.59 -7.95 -0.78
N PRO A 83 -11.92 -9.14 -1.33
CA PRO A 83 -12.44 -10.25 -0.55
C PRO A 83 -11.51 -10.63 0.61
N SER A 84 -12.07 -11.22 1.67
CA SER A 84 -11.26 -11.80 2.74
C SER A 84 -10.40 -12.95 2.20
N GLN A 85 -9.20 -13.12 2.77
CA GLN A 85 -8.23 -14.17 2.37
C GLN A 85 -7.85 -14.13 0.88
N THR A 86 -7.47 -12.94 0.39
CA THR A 86 -7.05 -12.73 -1.00
C THR A 86 -5.53 -12.53 -1.13
N SER A 87 -5.05 -12.34 -2.35
CA SER A 87 -3.69 -11.89 -2.65
C SER A 87 -3.68 -10.40 -2.99
N PHE A 88 -3.29 -9.57 -2.03
CA PHE A 88 -3.17 -8.12 -2.17
C PHE A 88 -1.99 -7.76 -3.10
N PRO A 89 -2.21 -7.05 -4.22
CA PRO A 89 -1.13 -6.66 -5.12
C PRO A 89 -0.36 -5.46 -4.54
N TYR A 90 0.97 -5.58 -4.46
CA TYR A 90 1.82 -4.52 -3.93
C TYR A 90 3.17 -4.56 -4.64
N CYS A 91 3.58 -3.49 -5.33
CA CYS A 91 4.95 -3.33 -5.89
C CYS A 91 5.52 -4.57 -6.63
N GLY A 92 4.74 -5.23 -7.49
CA GLY A 92 5.18 -6.41 -8.24
C GLY A 92 5.27 -7.71 -7.44
N ILE A 93 4.76 -7.71 -6.21
CA ILE A 93 4.52 -8.87 -5.37
C ILE A 93 3.04 -8.96 -5.00
N ARG A 94 2.65 -10.13 -4.50
CA ARG A 94 1.35 -10.42 -3.93
C ARG A 94 1.53 -10.84 -2.49
N ILE A 95 0.80 -10.18 -1.61
CA ILE A 95 0.77 -10.48 -0.19
C ILE A 95 -0.53 -11.23 0.09
N SER A 96 -0.43 -12.49 0.48
CA SER A 96 -1.59 -13.26 0.91
C SER A 96 -2.12 -12.68 2.22
N THR A 97 -3.38 -12.24 2.25
CA THR A 97 -4.01 -11.68 3.44
C THR A 97 -4.49 -12.78 4.41
N ARG A 98 -4.24 -14.07 4.12
CA ARG A 98 -4.56 -15.21 4.98
C ARG A 98 -3.42 -15.54 5.93
N ASP A 99 -2.20 -15.57 5.41
CA ASP A 99 -1.00 -16.11 6.07
C ASP A 99 0.24 -15.20 5.92
N LEU A 100 0.09 -14.04 5.27
CA LEU A 100 1.16 -13.07 4.98
C LEU A 100 2.28 -13.59 4.08
N ASN A 101 2.05 -14.72 3.39
CA ASN A 101 3.01 -15.21 2.42
C ASN A 101 3.17 -14.22 1.26
N ILE A 102 4.43 -13.99 0.88
CA ILE A 102 4.80 -13.10 -0.21
C ILE A 102 5.13 -13.92 -1.45
N THR A 103 4.47 -13.62 -2.56
CA THR A 103 4.71 -14.26 -3.86
C THR A 103 5.00 -13.21 -4.92
N LYS A 104 5.70 -13.57 -5.99
CA LYS A 104 5.89 -12.66 -7.12
C LYS A 104 4.58 -12.50 -7.87
N ASP A 105 4.25 -11.28 -8.26
CA ASP A 105 3.07 -11.03 -9.07
C ASP A 105 3.38 -11.38 -10.54
N PHE A 106 3.21 -12.66 -10.87
CA PHE A 106 3.30 -13.16 -12.23
C PHE A 106 2.01 -12.92 -13.03
N GLN A 107 1.05 -12.12 -12.54
CA GLN A 107 -0.24 -12.00 -13.24
C GLN A 107 -0.03 -11.67 -14.71
N LEU A 108 -0.48 -12.63 -15.51
CA LEU A 108 -0.45 -12.74 -16.97
C LEU A 108 -1.30 -11.66 -17.67
N LYS A 109 -1.63 -10.55 -16.99
CA LYS A 109 -2.31 -9.40 -17.61
C LYS A 109 -1.45 -8.73 -18.67
N ASP A 110 -0.14 -8.95 -18.57
CA ASP A 110 0.74 -8.92 -19.69
C ASP A 110 1.50 -10.24 -19.60
N GLN A 111 1.42 -11.09 -20.61
CA GLN A 111 2.65 -11.78 -20.99
C GLN A 111 3.62 -10.64 -21.26
N ARG A 112 4.32 -10.10 -20.23
CA ARG A 112 5.41 -9.15 -20.42
C ARG A 112 6.26 -9.88 -21.43
N ARG A 113 6.20 -9.45 -22.69
CA ARG A 113 6.73 -10.27 -23.77
C ARG A 113 8.16 -10.45 -23.33
N VAL A 114 8.64 -11.69 -23.27
CA VAL A 114 9.94 -11.96 -22.66
C VAL A 114 11.01 -10.98 -23.22
N ARG A 115 10.85 -10.57 -24.47
CA ARG A 115 11.53 -9.45 -25.14
C ARG A 115 11.64 -8.12 -24.35
N ASP A 116 10.61 -7.68 -23.64
CA ASP A 116 10.54 -6.41 -22.91
C ASP A 116 11.29 -6.49 -21.56
N GLY A 117 11.56 -7.70 -21.06
CA GLY A 117 12.38 -7.95 -19.87
C GLY A 117 13.81 -8.42 -20.17
N LEU A 118 14.09 -8.81 -21.42
CA LEU A 118 15.40 -9.28 -21.85
C LEU A 118 16.21 -8.15 -22.49
N THR A 119 17.32 -7.78 -21.86
CA THR A 119 18.36 -6.97 -22.50
C THR A 119 19.19 -7.88 -23.41
N VAL A 120 19.17 -7.63 -24.72
CA VAL A 120 20.08 -8.27 -25.68
C VAL A 120 21.39 -7.48 -25.68
N GLU A 121 22.49 -8.17 -25.40
CA GLU A 121 23.83 -7.59 -25.40
C GLU A 121 24.58 -8.05 -26.64
N PHE A 122 25.17 -7.11 -27.37
CA PHE A 122 26.04 -7.38 -28.51
C PHE A 122 27.51 -7.39 -28.04
N SER A 123 27.89 -8.39 -27.24
CA SER A 123 29.28 -8.59 -26.83
C SER A 123 29.99 -9.62 -27.71
N LYS A 124 31.32 -9.69 -27.61
CA LYS A 124 32.13 -10.74 -28.28
C LYS A 124 31.85 -12.15 -27.75
N LEU A 125 31.03 -12.29 -26.69
CA LEU A 125 30.63 -13.55 -26.06
C LEU A 125 29.09 -13.66 -26.07
N PRO A 126 28.48 -13.94 -27.23
CA PRO A 126 27.03 -14.00 -27.36
C PRO A 126 26.44 -15.04 -26.40
N GLY A 127 25.29 -14.71 -25.80
CA GLY A 127 24.51 -15.66 -24.99
C GLY A 127 24.91 -15.80 -23.52
N GLN A 128 26.06 -15.28 -23.05
CA GLN A 128 26.43 -15.38 -21.62
C GLN A 128 25.42 -14.66 -20.71
N THR A 129 25.05 -13.42 -21.06
CA THR A 129 24.08 -12.63 -20.29
C THR A 129 22.67 -13.26 -20.34
N PHE A 130 22.30 -13.89 -21.45
CA PHE A 130 21.05 -14.64 -21.59
C PHE A 130 21.04 -15.89 -20.70
N HIS A 131 22.09 -16.73 -20.79
CA HIS A 131 22.21 -17.93 -19.96
C HIS A 131 22.14 -17.62 -18.46
N ARG A 132 22.79 -16.53 -18.02
CA ARG A 132 22.73 -16.07 -16.62
C ARG A 132 21.33 -15.66 -16.18
N LYS A 133 20.53 -15.07 -17.08
CA LYS A 133 19.21 -14.51 -16.77
C LYS A 133 18.06 -15.52 -16.95
N THR A 134 18.26 -16.59 -17.71
CA THR A 134 17.16 -17.47 -18.15
C THR A 134 17.29 -18.93 -17.66
N LEU A 135 18.50 -19.41 -17.36
CA LEU A 135 18.76 -20.84 -17.09
C LEU A 135 19.28 -21.12 -15.66
N LYS A 136 19.11 -20.18 -14.72
CA LYS A 136 19.44 -20.36 -13.30
C LYS A 136 18.27 -20.00 -12.40
#